data_AF-A0A1V2RSN8-F1
#
_entry.id   AF-A0A1V2RSN8-F1
#
_cell.length_a   1.000
_cell.length_b   1.000
_cell.length_c   1.000
_cell.angle_alpha   90.00
_cell.angle_beta   90.00
_cell.angle_gamma   90.00
#
_symmetry.space_group_name_H-M   'P 1'
#
loop_
_entity.id
_entity.type
_entity.pdbx_description
1 polymer ?
#
loop_
_entity_poly.entity_id
_entity_poly.type
_entity_poly.pdbx_seq_one_letter_code
_entity_poly.pdbx_strand_id
1 'polypeptide(L)'
;MLRWDASGRPGLRIETADGGRLLVRQGPRPLLFGRVDPHNYGVSLFRCPGYVSPLPPVRAAVMRRKPDWAHVFRTRLAAAGNGPLHAGRWLLDGAGLPPYCWRGDLVTDWPAAQLDWFDGWHGIVPLRPLGGPDEGRVKAYRKHAREGTLAPVLLWWVSGLDGHLLLDGHDRAVAALAEGADPPCLVLALGLDDGRRRERPAHLAAACAAVPRERGRTRAWPVAGGPAAWEAARAAAGISPGTFRAAGATPR
;
A
#
# COMPACT_ATOMS: atom_id res chain seq x y z
N MET A 1 -9.28 15.40 -5.29
CA MET A 1 -9.05 14.71 -6.58
C MET A 1 -7.88 15.35 -7.30
N LEU A 2 -6.98 14.56 -7.89
CA LEU A 2 -5.90 15.01 -8.77
C LEU A 2 -6.14 14.46 -10.17
N ARG A 3 -5.84 15.23 -11.21
CA ARG A 3 -5.60 14.70 -12.55
C ARG A 3 -4.11 14.71 -12.80
N TRP A 4 -3.61 13.64 -13.39
CA TRP A 4 -2.20 13.49 -13.72
C TRP A 4 -2.08 13.07 -15.17
N ASP A 5 -1.29 13.79 -15.94
CA ASP A 5 -1.28 13.67 -17.40
C ASP A 5 0.04 13.08 -17.93
N ALA A 6 1.05 12.88 -17.05
CA ALA A 6 2.34 12.33 -17.47
C ALA A 6 2.17 10.88 -17.97
N SER A 7 2.50 10.69 -19.25
CA SER A 7 2.55 9.40 -19.91
C SER A 7 3.90 8.73 -19.64
N GLY A 8 3.87 7.49 -19.15
CA GLY A 8 5.07 6.76 -18.76
C GLY A 8 4.85 5.80 -17.60
N ARG A 9 5.86 4.97 -17.32
CA ARG A 9 5.85 4.12 -16.12
C ARG A 9 6.17 4.99 -14.91
N PRO A 10 5.33 4.99 -13.85
CA PRO A 10 5.61 5.79 -12.67
C PRO A 10 6.82 5.25 -11.91
N GLY A 11 7.39 6.12 -11.09
CA GLY A 11 8.55 5.81 -10.26
C GLY A 11 8.30 4.64 -9.33
N LEU A 12 7.10 4.51 -8.76
CA LEU A 12 6.63 3.34 -8.01
C LEU A 12 5.47 2.67 -8.75
N ARG A 13 5.52 1.36 -8.98
CA ARG A 13 4.50 0.70 -9.82
C ARG A 13 4.26 -0.75 -9.45
N ILE A 14 3.09 -1.25 -9.83
CA ILE A 14 2.74 -2.67 -9.85
C ILE A 14 3.06 -3.24 -11.24
N GLU A 15 3.82 -4.31 -11.29
CA GLU A 15 4.06 -5.12 -12.48
C GLU A 15 3.42 -6.50 -12.29
N THR A 16 2.90 -7.09 -13.37
CA THR A 16 2.29 -8.42 -13.39
C THR A 16 2.91 -9.30 -14.47
N ALA A 17 2.93 -10.60 -14.22
CA ALA A 17 3.23 -11.63 -15.20
C ALA A 17 2.34 -12.85 -14.98
N ASP A 18 2.29 -13.75 -15.96
CA ASP A 18 1.44 -14.94 -15.90
C ASP A 18 1.74 -15.83 -14.68
N GLY A 19 0.75 -16.65 -14.33
CA GLY A 19 0.82 -17.55 -13.17
C GLY A 19 0.72 -16.81 -11.84
N GLY A 20 -0.06 -15.73 -11.79
CA GLY A 20 -0.35 -14.99 -10.55
C GLY A 20 0.83 -14.15 -10.03
N ARG A 21 1.81 -13.82 -10.87
CA ARG A 21 3.02 -13.12 -10.44
C ARG A 21 2.78 -11.62 -10.34
N LEU A 22 3.07 -11.07 -9.17
CA LEU A 22 3.01 -9.66 -8.83
C LEU A 22 4.41 -9.16 -8.48
N LEU A 23 4.71 -7.92 -8.84
CA LEU A 23 5.95 -7.25 -8.49
C LEU A 23 5.71 -5.77 -8.24
N VAL A 24 6.05 -5.27 -7.05
CA VAL A 24 6.15 -3.83 -6.80
C VAL A 24 7.58 -3.40 -7.09
N ARG A 25 7.74 -2.36 -7.91
CA ARG A 25 9.06 -1.82 -8.27
C ARG A 25 9.12 -0.32 -8.03
N GLN A 26 10.26 0.16 -7.51
CA GLN A 26 10.58 1.59 -7.45
C GLN A 26 11.81 1.89 -8.31
N GLY A 27 11.61 2.61 -9.42
CA GLY A 27 12.60 2.75 -10.48
C GLY A 27 12.99 1.36 -11.02
N PRO A 28 14.28 0.99 -10.98
CA PRO A 28 14.74 -0.35 -11.32
C PRO A 28 14.68 -1.33 -10.13
N ARG A 29 14.45 -0.88 -8.89
CA ARG A 29 14.57 -1.71 -7.68
C ARG A 29 13.30 -2.53 -7.41
N PRO A 30 13.36 -3.86 -7.34
CA PRO A 30 12.24 -4.66 -6.85
C PRO A 30 12.05 -4.44 -5.34
N LEU A 31 10.81 -4.26 -4.90
CA LEU A 31 10.46 -3.97 -3.50
C LEU A 31 9.58 -5.04 -2.88
N LEU A 32 8.72 -5.67 -3.67
CA LEU A 32 7.82 -6.72 -3.19
C LEU A 32 7.53 -7.67 -4.34
N PHE A 33 7.78 -8.94 -4.12
CA PHE A 33 7.37 -10.03 -4.98
C PHE A 33 6.12 -10.66 -4.39
N GLY A 34 5.13 -10.91 -5.24
CA GLY A 34 3.89 -11.58 -4.84
C GLY A 34 3.60 -12.73 -5.78
N ARG A 35 3.00 -13.78 -5.24
CA ARG A 35 2.40 -14.85 -6.04
C ARG A 35 1.01 -15.13 -5.51
N VAL A 36 0.02 -14.88 -6.36
CA VAL A 36 -1.38 -15.24 -6.08
C VAL A 36 -1.47 -16.76 -6.06
N ASP A 37 -2.17 -17.27 -5.05
CA ASP A 37 -2.46 -18.69 -4.93
C ASP A 37 -3.26 -19.19 -6.17
N PRO A 38 -3.00 -20.39 -6.72
CA PRO A 38 -3.72 -20.90 -7.89
C PRO A 38 -5.24 -20.93 -7.76
N HIS A 39 -5.76 -21.04 -6.54
CA HIS A 39 -7.20 -21.06 -6.25
C HIS A 39 -7.73 -19.68 -5.83
N ASN A 40 -6.89 -18.64 -5.90
CA ASN A 40 -7.20 -17.26 -5.48
C ASN A 40 -7.62 -17.15 -4.01
N TYR A 41 -7.03 -17.97 -3.14
CA TYR A 41 -7.26 -17.88 -1.69
C TYR A 41 -6.40 -16.83 -1.00
N GLY A 42 -5.45 -16.22 -1.72
CA GLY A 42 -4.54 -15.27 -1.12
C GLY A 42 -3.33 -14.97 -1.97
N VAL A 43 -2.36 -14.29 -1.34
CA VAL A 43 -1.09 -13.92 -1.97
C VAL A 43 0.06 -14.19 -1.02
N SER A 44 1.04 -14.98 -1.48
CA SER A 44 2.32 -15.10 -0.80
C SER A 44 3.22 -13.93 -1.21
N LEU A 45 3.74 -13.20 -0.22
CA LEU A 45 4.56 -12.01 -0.39
C LEU A 45 6.00 -12.26 0.07
N PHE A 46 6.94 -11.59 -0.59
CA PHE A 46 8.28 -11.37 -0.10
C PHE A 46 8.72 -9.94 -0.40
N ARG A 47 9.11 -9.20 0.64
CA ARG A 47 9.53 -7.79 0.52
C ARG A 47 11.04 -7.63 0.59
N CYS A 48 11.55 -6.71 -0.20
CA CYS A 48 12.97 -6.39 -0.28
C CYS A 48 13.23 -5.04 0.40
N PRO A 49 14.42 -4.85 1.01
CA PRO A 49 14.81 -3.55 1.55
C PRO A 49 15.05 -2.52 0.44
N GLY A 50 15.22 -1.26 0.84
CA GLY A 50 15.58 -0.18 -0.08
C GLY A 50 14.39 0.62 -0.63
N TYR A 51 13.20 0.46 -0.06
CA TYR A 51 12.09 1.37 -0.31
C TYR A 51 12.41 2.79 0.18
N VAL A 52 12.09 3.79 -0.65
CA VAL A 52 12.19 5.21 -0.30
C VAL A 52 10.80 5.84 -0.42
N SER A 53 10.35 6.51 0.65
CA SER A 53 9.07 7.23 0.64
C SER A 53 9.04 8.30 -0.46
N PRO A 54 7.91 8.48 -1.18
CA PRO A 54 7.75 9.60 -2.10
C PRO A 54 7.57 10.94 -1.37
N LEU A 55 7.35 10.92 -0.05
CA LEU A 55 7.18 12.13 0.74
C LEU A 55 8.48 12.47 1.49
N PRO A 56 8.93 13.73 1.48
CA PRO A 56 10.01 14.15 2.35
C PRO A 56 9.59 14.05 3.83
N PRO A 57 10.53 13.78 4.75
CA PRO A 57 10.25 13.70 6.18
C PRO A 57 9.46 14.90 6.70
N VAL A 58 8.41 14.64 7.48
CA VAL A 58 7.59 15.70 8.08
C VAL A 58 8.25 16.21 9.35
N ARG A 59 8.60 17.50 9.38
CA ARG A 59 9.20 18.13 10.57
C ARG A 59 8.17 18.32 11.68
N ALA A 60 8.59 18.17 12.94
CA ALA A 60 7.75 18.33 14.13
C ALA A 60 7.04 19.69 14.20
N ALA A 61 7.69 20.77 13.74
CA ALA A 61 7.08 22.10 13.69
C ALA A 61 5.89 22.17 12.72
N VAL A 62 5.91 21.41 11.61
CA VAL A 62 4.79 21.31 10.68
C VAL A 62 3.66 20.49 11.29
N MET A 63 4.00 19.40 11.99
CA MET A 63 3.01 18.57 12.71
C MET A 63 2.18 19.39 13.70
N ARG A 64 2.84 20.19 14.53
CA ARG A 64 2.18 21.05 15.53
C ARG A 64 1.24 22.09 14.93
N ARG A 65 1.48 22.54 13.69
CA ARG A 65 0.61 23.50 12.99
C ARG A 65 -0.68 22.89 12.47
N LYS A 66 -0.80 21.55 12.43
CA LYS A 66 -1.96 20.81 11.92
C LYS A 66 -2.48 21.38 10.58
N PRO A 67 -1.63 21.51 9.54
CA PRO A 67 -2.08 22.01 8.25
C PRO A 67 -3.11 21.07 7.61
N ASP A 68 -3.76 21.51 6.54
CA ASP A 68 -4.47 20.61 5.64
C ASP A 68 -3.49 19.59 5.03
N TRP A 69 -3.44 18.41 5.63
CA TRP A 69 -2.53 17.35 5.22
C TRP A 69 -2.84 16.80 3.84
N ALA A 70 -4.10 16.77 3.43
CA ALA A 70 -4.48 16.31 2.11
C ALA A 70 -3.88 17.25 1.05
N HIS A 71 -3.97 18.57 1.27
CA HIS A 71 -3.31 19.56 0.43
C HIS A 71 -1.78 19.38 0.43
N VAL A 72 -1.15 19.27 1.61
CA VAL A 72 0.31 19.13 1.73
C VAL A 72 0.82 17.88 1.01
N PHE A 73 0.17 16.74 1.20
CA PHE A 73 0.59 15.47 0.61
C PHE A 73 0.33 15.46 -0.90
N ARG A 74 -0.79 16.05 -1.35
CA ARG A 74 -1.07 16.23 -2.77
C ARG A 74 0.05 16.98 -3.49
N THR A 75 0.45 18.13 -2.94
CA THR A 75 1.53 18.94 -3.53
C THR A 75 2.86 18.20 -3.54
N ARG A 76 3.19 17.48 -2.47
CA ARG A 76 4.44 16.69 -2.39
C ARG A 76 4.44 15.49 -3.34
N LEU A 77 3.32 14.78 -3.46
CA LEU A 77 3.17 13.65 -4.39
C LEU A 77 3.30 14.10 -5.84
N ALA A 78 2.71 15.24 -6.19
CA ALA A 78 2.84 15.83 -7.52
C ALA A 78 4.29 16.20 -7.86
N ALA A 79 5.11 16.57 -6.87
CA ALA A 79 6.53 16.85 -7.08
C ALA A 79 7.43 15.60 -7.04
N ALA A 80 6.91 14.44 -6.65
CA ALA A 80 7.71 13.25 -6.39
C ALA A 80 7.86 12.37 -7.64
N GLY A 81 9.09 12.24 -8.15
CA GLY A 81 9.40 11.36 -9.28
C GLY A 81 9.44 9.86 -8.95
N ASN A 82 9.49 9.50 -7.66
CA ASN A 82 9.58 8.11 -7.17
C ASN A 82 8.23 7.56 -6.64
N GLY A 83 7.13 8.29 -6.86
CA GLY A 83 5.78 7.93 -6.41
C GLY A 83 4.96 7.15 -7.45
N PRO A 84 3.72 6.76 -7.09
CA PRO A 84 2.86 5.92 -7.93
C PRO A 84 2.05 6.67 -8.98
N LEU A 85 2.07 8.01 -8.98
CA LEU A 85 1.25 8.82 -9.87
C LEU A 85 1.64 8.60 -11.34
N HIS A 86 0.66 8.19 -12.12
CA HIS A 86 0.73 8.04 -13.57
C HIS A 86 -0.54 8.60 -14.22
N ALA A 87 -0.56 8.68 -15.55
CA ALA A 87 -1.70 9.14 -16.34
C ALA A 87 -3.03 8.57 -15.80
N GLY A 88 -3.93 9.45 -15.34
CA GLY A 88 -5.22 9.09 -14.78
C GLY A 88 -5.75 10.06 -13.72
N ARG A 89 -6.97 9.78 -13.28
CA ARG A 89 -7.62 10.48 -12.16
C ARG A 89 -7.25 9.80 -10.85
N TRP A 90 -6.74 10.56 -9.90
CA TRP A 90 -6.35 10.07 -8.58
C TRP A 90 -7.21 10.69 -7.49
N LEU A 91 -7.52 9.89 -6.48
CA LEU A 91 -8.21 10.26 -5.27
C LEU A 91 -7.21 10.21 -4.12
N LEU A 92 -7.27 11.21 -3.25
CA LEU A 92 -6.55 11.24 -1.98
C LEU A 92 -7.61 11.57 -0.92
N ASP A 93 -7.96 10.57 -0.13
CA ASP A 93 -9.08 10.61 0.81
C ASP A 93 -8.58 10.44 2.25
N GLY A 94 -9.16 11.18 3.19
CA GLY A 94 -8.86 11.09 4.62
C GLY A 94 -9.82 10.19 5.39
N ALA A 95 -10.68 9.44 4.69
CA ALA A 95 -11.49 8.41 5.33
C ALA A 95 -10.60 7.45 6.13
N GLY A 96 -10.88 7.33 7.43
CA GLY A 96 -10.26 6.34 8.28
C GLY A 96 -10.49 4.93 7.75
N LEU A 97 -9.56 4.03 8.02
CA LEU A 97 -9.77 2.61 7.78
C LEU A 97 -10.56 1.99 8.94
N PRO A 98 -11.30 0.90 8.68
CA PRO A 98 -11.82 0.07 9.75
C PRO A 98 -10.70 -0.33 10.74
N PRO A 99 -10.96 -0.37 12.06
CA PRO A 99 -9.92 -0.68 13.05
C PRO A 99 -9.19 -2.02 12.83
N TYR A 100 -9.89 -3.02 12.26
CA TYR A 100 -9.30 -4.33 11.96
C TYR A 100 -8.15 -4.24 10.95
N CYS A 101 -8.14 -3.26 10.04
CA CYS A 101 -7.05 -3.07 9.08
C CYS A 101 -5.71 -2.75 9.78
N TRP A 102 -5.77 -2.08 10.93
CA TRP A 102 -4.58 -1.67 11.70
C TRP A 102 -4.20 -2.67 12.78
N ARG A 103 -5.18 -3.33 13.39
CA ARG A 103 -4.99 -4.17 14.59
C ARG A 103 -5.02 -5.68 14.30
N GLY A 104 -5.66 -6.08 13.19
CA GLY A 104 -5.68 -7.47 12.72
C GLY A 104 -4.83 -7.65 11.47
N ASP A 105 -5.05 -6.83 10.44
CA ASP A 105 -4.51 -7.09 9.10
C ASP A 105 -3.29 -6.21 8.74
N LEU A 106 -2.67 -5.58 9.73
CA LEU A 106 -1.37 -4.92 9.52
C LEU A 106 -0.29 -6.00 9.48
N VAL A 107 0.32 -6.20 8.32
CA VAL A 107 1.37 -7.19 8.16
C VAL A 107 2.65 -6.74 8.88
N THR A 108 2.96 -7.40 9.99
CA THR A 108 4.15 -7.15 10.82
C THR A 108 5.31 -8.07 10.48
N ASP A 109 5.04 -9.28 9.98
CA ASP A 109 6.06 -10.23 9.53
C ASP A 109 6.92 -9.62 8.43
N TRP A 110 8.22 -9.92 8.45
CA TRP A 110 9.19 -9.48 7.45
C TRP A 110 10.28 -10.55 7.25
N PRO A 111 10.77 -10.77 6.02
CA PRO A 111 10.35 -10.16 4.76
C PRO A 111 9.11 -10.81 4.13
N ALA A 112 8.80 -12.05 4.52
CA ALA A 112 7.71 -12.85 3.96
C ALA A 112 6.38 -12.63 4.71
N ALA A 113 5.27 -12.84 4.03
CA ALA A 113 3.93 -12.89 4.63
C ALA A 113 2.95 -13.61 3.70
N GLN A 114 1.87 -14.14 4.26
CA GLN A 114 0.72 -14.63 3.51
C GLN A 114 -0.45 -13.67 3.71
N LEU A 115 -1.06 -13.22 2.63
CA LEU A 115 -2.36 -12.53 2.68
C LEU A 115 -3.45 -13.58 2.49
N ASP A 116 -4.39 -13.65 3.41
CA ASP A 116 -5.52 -14.57 3.35
C ASP A 116 -6.78 -13.83 2.88
N TRP A 117 -7.34 -14.25 1.74
CA TRP A 117 -8.52 -13.64 1.13
C TRP A 117 -9.85 -14.33 1.50
N PHE A 118 -9.85 -15.41 2.30
CA PHE A 118 -11.07 -16.18 2.59
C PHE A 118 -12.19 -15.34 3.21
N ASP A 119 -11.87 -14.46 4.17
CA ASP A 119 -12.84 -13.59 4.84
C ASP A 119 -12.89 -12.16 4.25
N GLY A 120 -12.25 -11.96 3.09
CA GLY A 120 -11.96 -10.64 2.52
C GLY A 120 -10.78 -9.98 3.25
N TRP A 121 -9.77 -9.54 2.49
CA TRP A 121 -8.59 -8.89 3.06
C TRP A 121 -8.53 -7.44 2.66
N HIS A 122 -8.47 -6.52 3.61
CA HIS A 122 -8.34 -5.07 3.34
C HIS A 122 -7.16 -4.44 4.08
N GLY A 123 -6.23 -5.29 4.51
CA GLY A 123 -5.11 -4.97 5.37
C GLY A 123 -4.05 -4.06 4.77
N ILE A 124 -2.95 -3.97 5.50
CA ILE A 124 -1.89 -3.01 5.23
C ILE A 124 -0.56 -3.74 5.15
N VAL A 125 0.13 -3.58 4.03
CA VAL A 125 1.45 -4.15 3.76
C VAL A 125 2.49 -3.02 3.80
N PRO A 126 3.37 -3.00 4.82
CA PRO A 126 4.54 -2.13 4.86
C PRO A 126 5.53 -2.41 3.72
N LEU A 127 6.01 -1.36 3.04
CA LEU A 127 7.09 -1.46 2.04
C LEU A 127 8.51 -1.46 2.66
N ARG A 128 8.63 -1.26 3.97
CA ARG A 128 9.86 -1.43 4.74
C ARG A 128 9.53 -1.99 6.13
N PRO A 129 10.51 -2.56 6.85
CA PRO A 129 10.31 -2.96 8.24
C PRO A 129 9.76 -1.83 9.09
N LEU A 130 8.80 -2.18 9.96
CA LEU A 130 8.31 -1.30 11.02
C LEU A 130 9.38 -1.22 12.11
N GLY A 131 9.63 -0.02 12.63
CA GLY A 131 10.53 0.16 13.78
C GLY A 131 9.91 -0.31 15.08
N GLY A 132 10.74 -0.59 16.08
CA GLY A 132 10.29 -0.91 17.43
C GLY A 132 9.62 0.28 18.14
N PRO A 133 8.67 0.04 19.06
CA PRO A 133 7.94 1.10 19.78
C PRO A 133 8.82 2.02 20.63
N ASP A 134 10.04 1.56 20.96
CA ASP A 134 11.00 2.25 21.81
C ASP A 134 12.14 2.96 21.07
N GLU A 135 12.19 2.84 19.73
CA GLU A 135 13.17 3.55 18.92
C GLU A 135 12.99 5.06 19.04
N GLY A 136 14.10 5.82 19.02
CA GLY A 136 14.09 7.26 19.27
C GLY A 136 13.14 8.03 18.35
N ARG A 137 13.06 7.66 17.07
CA ARG A 137 12.16 8.30 16.10
C ARG A 137 10.69 7.99 16.39
N VAL A 138 10.37 6.75 16.79
CA VAL A 138 9.01 6.35 17.18
C VAL A 138 8.59 7.06 18.47
N LYS A 139 9.46 7.12 19.49
CA LYS A 139 9.22 7.87 20.74
C LYS A 139 8.89 9.34 20.48
N ALA A 140 9.59 9.99 19.55
CA ALA A 140 9.28 11.37 19.16
C ALA A 140 7.88 11.49 18.53
N TYR A 141 7.47 10.55 17.68
CA TYR A 141 6.12 10.53 17.12
C TYR A 141 5.04 10.14 18.12
N ARG A 142 5.33 9.32 19.13
CA ARG A 142 4.39 8.96 20.21
C ARG A 142 3.94 10.19 20.98
N LYS A 143 4.84 11.17 21.19
CA LYS A 143 4.46 12.48 21.73
C LYS A 143 3.43 13.19 20.85
N HIS A 144 3.65 13.23 19.54
CA HIS A 144 2.69 13.81 18.60
C HIS A 144 1.36 13.06 18.54
N ALA A 145 1.37 11.73 18.71
CA ALA A 145 0.16 10.91 18.79
C ALA A 145 -0.69 11.31 20.02
N ARG A 146 -0.08 11.34 21.21
CA ARG A 146 -0.74 11.80 22.46
C ARG A 146 -1.29 13.23 22.36
N GLU A 147 -0.55 14.12 21.72
CA GLU A 147 -0.94 15.54 21.56
C GLU A 147 -1.93 15.76 20.38
N GLY A 148 -2.31 14.71 19.64
CA GLY A 148 -3.21 14.82 18.48
C GLY A 148 -2.66 15.70 17.36
N THR A 149 -1.33 15.78 17.22
CA THR A 149 -0.63 16.56 16.18
C THR A 149 0.06 15.67 15.15
N LEU A 150 -0.02 14.34 15.30
CA LEU A 150 0.61 13.38 14.41
C LEU A 150 0.13 13.57 12.96
N ALA A 151 1.07 13.76 12.04
CA ALA A 151 0.74 13.83 10.61
C ALA A 151 0.20 12.47 10.12
N PRO A 152 -0.75 12.44 9.18
CA PRO A 152 -1.35 11.21 8.69
C PRO A 152 -0.36 10.35 7.93
N VAL A 153 -0.47 9.03 8.07
CA VAL A 153 0.24 8.07 7.24
C VAL A 153 -0.33 8.06 5.82
N LEU A 154 0.49 7.73 4.83
CA LEU A 154 0.06 7.64 3.42
C LEU A 154 -0.07 6.18 3.02
N LEU A 155 -1.27 5.80 2.59
CA LEU A 155 -1.59 4.49 2.07
C LEU A 155 -1.87 4.55 0.57
N TRP A 156 -1.58 3.47 -0.14
CA TRP A 156 -1.97 3.30 -1.54
C TRP A 156 -2.85 2.06 -1.70
N TRP A 157 -4.07 2.26 -2.16
CA TRP A 157 -4.98 1.17 -2.52
C TRP A 157 -4.46 0.40 -3.74
N VAL A 158 -4.27 -0.91 -3.56
CA VAL A 158 -3.82 -1.83 -4.60
C VAL A 158 -4.85 -2.94 -4.75
N SER A 159 -5.67 -2.85 -5.81
CA SER A 159 -6.74 -3.80 -6.07
C SER A 159 -6.24 -5.24 -6.26
N GLY A 160 -5.00 -5.43 -6.75
CA GLY A 160 -4.41 -6.76 -6.91
C GLY A 160 -3.96 -7.43 -5.61
N LEU A 161 -3.96 -6.68 -4.50
CA LEU A 161 -3.77 -7.23 -3.15
C LEU A 161 -5.09 -7.30 -2.38
N ASP A 162 -6.13 -6.61 -2.86
CA ASP A 162 -7.36 -6.25 -2.14
C ASP A 162 -7.16 -5.32 -0.92
N GLY A 163 -6.00 -4.68 -0.79
CA GLY A 163 -5.70 -3.83 0.37
C GLY A 163 -4.71 -2.72 0.07
N HIS A 164 -3.92 -2.36 1.07
CA HIS A 164 -3.15 -1.12 1.07
C HIS A 164 -1.65 -1.36 1.17
N LEU A 165 -0.86 -0.65 0.37
CA LEU A 165 0.57 -0.48 0.60
C LEU A 165 0.80 0.75 1.48
N LEU A 166 1.57 0.60 2.56
CA LEU A 166 1.99 1.74 3.39
C LEU A 166 3.20 2.43 2.75
N LEU A 167 2.94 3.59 2.15
CA LEU A 167 3.93 4.40 1.43
C LEU A 167 4.72 5.30 2.36
N ASP A 168 4.07 5.92 3.34
CA ASP A 168 4.76 6.86 4.21
C ASP A 168 4.21 6.84 5.62
N GLY A 169 5.09 7.08 6.59
CA GLY A 169 4.71 7.14 7.99
C GLY A 169 4.71 5.79 8.71
N HIS A 170 5.52 4.81 8.30
CA HIS A 170 5.68 3.54 9.02
C HIS A 170 5.89 3.73 10.53
N ASP A 171 6.81 4.61 10.93
CA ASP A 171 7.07 4.89 12.35
C ASP A 171 5.96 5.71 13.02
N ARG A 172 5.19 6.47 12.24
CA ARG A 172 4.01 7.19 12.74
C ARG A 172 2.86 6.22 13.00
N ALA A 173 2.72 5.20 12.15
CA ALA A 173 1.77 4.12 12.38
C ALA A 173 2.12 3.39 13.68
N VAL A 174 3.37 2.95 13.85
CA VAL A 174 3.84 2.32 15.09
C VAL A 174 3.62 3.23 16.29
N ALA A 175 3.93 4.52 16.17
CA ALA A 175 3.74 5.47 17.26
C ALA A 175 2.28 5.62 17.70
N ALA A 176 1.33 5.72 16.76
CA ALA A 176 -0.09 5.80 17.11
C ALA A 176 -0.57 4.49 17.77
N LEU A 177 -0.19 3.35 17.19
CA LEU A 177 -0.57 2.03 17.71
C LEU A 177 0.00 1.76 19.11
N ALA A 178 1.24 2.19 19.38
CA ALA A 178 1.86 2.10 20.70
C ALA A 178 1.17 2.97 21.76
N GLU A 179 0.42 4.00 21.34
CA GLU A 179 -0.45 4.80 22.22
C GLU A 179 -1.90 4.30 22.23
N GLY A 180 -2.16 3.11 21.67
CA GLY A 180 -3.48 2.50 21.62
C GLY A 180 -4.46 3.16 20.64
N ALA A 181 -3.99 4.04 19.76
CA ALA A 181 -4.82 4.77 18.79
C ALA A 181 -4.60 4.28 17.35
N ASP A 182 -5.64 4.40 16.52
CA ASP A 182 -5.51 4.14 15.09
C ASP A 182 -4.78 5.33 14.43
N PRO A 183 -3.79 5.10 13.55
CA PRO A 183 -3.07 6.18 12.89
C PRO A 183 -4.02 7.03 12.03
N PRO A 184 -3.96 8.38 12.10
CA PRO A 184 -4.61 9.21 11.09
C PRO A 184 -4.03 8.84 9.73
N CYS A 185 -4.86 8.71 8.69
CA CYS A 185 -4.40 8.21 7.40
C CYS A 185 -5.00 8.98 6.23
N LEU A 186 -4.25 9.00 5.13
CA LEU A 186 -4.70 9.42 3.81
C LEU A 186 -4.51 8.25 2.85
N VAL A 187 -5.57 7.90 2.11
CA VAL A 187 -5.55 6.82 1.13
C VAL A 187 -5.51 7.40 -0.29
N LEU A 188 -4.43 7.07 -1.00
CA LEU A 188 -4.26 7.33 -2.41
C LEU A 188 -4.88 6.16 -3.21
N ALA A 189 -5.70 6.48 -4.20
CA ALA A 189 -6.29 5.48 -5.11
C ALA A 189 -6.45 6.06 -6.52
N LEU A 190 -6.48 5.19 -7.53
CA LEU A 190 -6.99 5.59 -8.84
C LEU A 190 -8.51 5.79 -8.71
N GLY A 191 -9.08 6.81 -9.35
CA GLY A 191 -10.51 7.04 -9.39
C GLY A 191 -11.17 6.30 -10.56
N LEU A 192 -12.46 5.97 -10.43
CA LEU A 192 -13.29 5.55 -11.56
C LEU A 192 -13.55 6.73 -12.51
N ASP A 193 -13.61 6.46 -13.81
CA ASP A 193 -14.06 7.45 -14.81
C ASP A 193 -15.57 7.71 -14.70
N ASP A 194 -16.00 8.92 -15.08
CA ASP A 194 -17.36 9.43 -14.88
C ASP A 194 -18.46 8.57 -15.58
N GLY A 195 -18.13 7.85 -16.67
CA GLY A 195 -19.05 6.96 -17.39
C GLY A 195 -19.41 5.67 -16.63
N ARG A 196 -18.43 5.01 -15.99
CA ARG A 196 -18.65 3.80 -15.18
C ARG A 196 -19.39 4.06 -13.87
N ARG A 197 -19.52 5.32 -13.46
CA ARG A 197 -20.34 5.75 -12.31
C ARG A 197 -21.85 5.62 -12.63
N ARG A 198 -22.26 5.81 -13.89
CA ARG A 198 -23.68 5.89 -14.30
C ARG A 198 -24.32 4.52 -14.61
N GLU A 199 -23.53 3.50 -14.95
CA GLU A 199 -24.03 2.22 -15.48
C GLU A 199 -24.25 1.12 -14.42
N ARG A 200 -24.08 1.38 -13.11
CA ARG A 200 -24.13 0.32 -12.08
C ARG A 200 -25.46 0.29 -11.30
N PRO A 201 -26.18 -0.86 -11.24
CA PRO A 201 -27.43 -1.00 -10.49
C PRO A 201 -27.25 -0.83 -8.98
N ALA A 202 -28.16 -0.09 -8.34
CA ALA A 202 -28.08 0.31 -6.92
C ALA A 202 -28.12 -0.84 -5.90
N HIS A 203 -28.61 -2.03 -6.30
CA HIS A 203 -28.89 -3.14 -5.37
C HIS A 203 -27.64 -3.93 -4.92
N LEU A 204 -26.53 -3.94 -5.68
CA LEU A 204 -25.29 -4.60 -5.27
C LEU A 204 -24.48 -3.79 -4.23
N ALA A 205 -24.92 -2.58 -3.92
CA ALA A 205 -24.17 -1.63 -3.10
C ALA A 205 -24.22 -1.92 -1.60
N ALA A 206 -25.15 -2.74 -1.10
CA ALA A 206 -25.39 -2.89 0.33
C ALA A 206 -24.42 -3.85 1.06
N ALA A 207 -23.81 -4.83 0.37
CA ALA A 207 -23.04 -5.90 1.02
C ALA A 207 -21.57 -5.57 1.34
N CYS A 208 -20.99 -4.48 0.80
CA CYS A 208 -19.58 -4.09 1.04
C CYS A 208 -19.45 -2.61 1.43
N ALA A 209 -19.92 -2.24 2.63
CA ALA A 209 -20.03 -0.84 3.01
C ALA A 209 -18.75 -0.12 3.46
N ALA A 210 -17.61 -0.81 3.53
CA ALA A 210 -16.38 -0.24 4.10
C ALA A 210 -15.33 0.24 3.07
N VAL A 211 -15.50 0.02 1.76
CA VAL A 211 -14.56 0.52 0.73
C VAL A 211 -15.17 1.73 0.02
N PRO A 212 -14.49 2.90 -0.04
CA PRO A 212 -14.99 4.04 -0.80
C PRO A 212 -15.23 3.62 -2.26
N ARG A 213 -16.50 3.60 -2.64
CA ARG A 213 -17.09 2.99 -3.86
C ARG A 213 -16.72 3.71 -5.18
N GLU A 214 -15.67 4.53 -5.13
CA GLU A 214 -15.17 5.39 -6.22
C GLU A 214 -13.76 5.01 -6.69
N ARG A 215 -13.12 4.02 -6.04
CA ARG A 215 -11.77 3.56 -6.39
C ARG A 215 -11.80 2.69 -7.64
N GLY A 216 -10.99 3.07 -8.63
CA GLY A 216 -10.74 2.30 -9.84
C GLY A 216 -9.74 1.16 -9.60
N ARG A 217 -9.64 0.25 -10.58
CA ARG A 217 -8.63 -0.80 -10.58
C ARG A 217 -7.24 -0.16 -10.65
N THR A 218 -6.34 -0.61 -9.80
CA THR A 218 -4.94 -0.17 -9.83
C THR A 218 -4.34 -0.58 -11.16
N ARG A 219 -3.70 0.36 -11.88
CA ARG A 219 -3.01 0.04 -13.13
C ARG A 219 -1.80 -0.84 -12.82
N ALA A 220 -1.67 -1.93 -13.55
CA ALA A 220 -0.50 -2.79 -13.56
C ALA A 220 0.17 -2.77 -14.93
N TRP A 221 1.50 -2.87 -14.96
CA TRP A 221 2.29 -2.99 -16.18
C TRP A 221 2.76 -4.43 -16.36
N PRO A 222 2.97 -4.91 -17.60
CA PRO A 222 3.62 -6.20 -17.78
C PRO A 222 5.07 -6.13 -17.27
N VAL A 223 5.51 -7.18 -16.57
CA VAL A 223 6.94 -7.42 -16.34
C VAL A 223 7.59 -7.60 -17.71
N ALA A 224 8.57 -6.76 -18.04
CA ALA A 224 9.28 -6.86 -19.31
C ALA A 224 10.08 -8.17 -19.35
N GLY A 225 9.81 -9.04 -20.33
CA GLY A 225 10.36 -10.42 -20.36
C GLY A 225 9.50 -11.46 -19.62
N GLY A 226 8.30 -11.08 -19.15
CA GLY A 226 7.29 -12.01 -18.64
C GLY A 226 7.72 -12.79 -17.39
N PRO A 227 7.21 -14.02 -17.21
CA PRO A 227 7.52 -14.85 -16.04
C PRO A 227 9.02 -15.12 -15.84
N ALA A 228 9.79 -15.32 -16.92
CA ALA A 228 11.22 -15.58 -16.83
C ALA A 228 11.99 -14.40 -16.21
N ALA A 229 11.65 -13.16 -16.61
CA ALA A 229 12.24 -11.96 -16.03
C ALA A 229 11.83 -11.75 -14.56
N TRP A 230 10.62 -12.15 -14.19
CA TRP A 230 10.18 -12.14 -12.79
C TRP A 230 11.01 -13.12 -11.95
N GLU A 231 11.22 -14.35 -12.43
CA GLU A 231 12.05 -15.35 -11.75
C GLU A 231 13.52 -14.91 -11.65
N ALA A 232 14.06 -14.30 -12.70
CA ALA A 232 15.41 -13.74 -12.69
C ALA A 232 15.55 -12.61 -11.66
N ALA A 233 14.57 -11.69 -11.59
CA ALA A 233 14.55 -10.63 -10.59
C ALA A 233 14.43 -11.18 -9.16
N ARG A 234 13.62 -12.23 -8.95
CA ARG A 234 13.50 -12.94 -7.66
C ARG A 234 14.84 -13.55 -7.25
N ALA A 235 15.48 -14.27 -8.18
CA ALA A 235 16.77 -14.92 -7.94
C ALA A 235 17.87 -13.89 -7.64
N ALA A 236 17.91 -12.77 -8.39
CA ALA A 236 18.84 -11.67 -8.14
C ALA A 236 18.63 -10.99 -6.77
N ALA A 237 17.40 -11.02 -6.25
CA ALA A 237 17.07 -10.56 -4.90
C ALA A 237 17.40 -11.60 -3.80
N GLY A 238 17.99 -12.76 -4.15
CA GLY A 238 18.38 -13.81 -3.21
C GLY A 238 17.20 -14.59 -2.61
N ILE A 239 16.02 -14.51 -3.23
CA ILE A 239 14.80 -15.14 -2.71
C ILE A 239 14.74 -16.57 -3.23
N SER A 240 14.56 -17.56 -2.36
CA SER A 240 14.48 -18.97 -2.76
C SER A 240 13.18 -19.29 -3.54
N PRO A 241 13.19 -20.24 -4.49
CA PRO A 241 11.97 -20.64 -5.20
C PRO A 241 10.88 -21.19 -4.26
N GLY A 242 11.30 -21.81 -3.14
CA GLY A 242 10.40 -22.34 -2.11
C GLY A 242 9.60 -21.30 -1.34
N THR A 243 10.01 -20.02 -1.38
CA THR A 243 9.37 -18.92 -0.65
C THR A 243 7.91 -18.69 -1.06
N PHE A 244 7.54 -19.01 -2.29
CA PHE A 244 6.19 -18.85 -2.82
C PHE A 244 5.46 -20.18 -3.04
N ARG A 245 5.94 -21.28 -2.43
CA ARG A 245 5.15 -22.50 -2.41
C ARG A 245 3.95 -22.24 -1.50
N ALA A 246 2.76 -22.49 -2.03
CA ALA A 246 1.56 -22.54 -1.20
C ALA A 246 1.87 -23.43 0.00
N ALA A 247 1.61 -22.93 1.21
CA ALA A 247 1.51 -23.80 2.37
C ALA A 247 0.51 -24.88 1.96
N GLY A 248 1.01 -26.12 1.83
CA GLY A 248 0.23 -27.21 1.31
C GLY A 248 -1.09 -27.30 2.05
N ALA A 249 -2.16 -27.54 1.30
CA ALA A 249 -3.46 -27.91 1.81
C ALA A 249 -3.31 -28.78 3.06
N THR A 250 -3.63 -28.22 4.23
CA THR A 250 -3.98 -29.06 5.36
C THR A 250 -5.32 -29.68 4.99
N PRO A 251 -5.41 -31.01 4.77
CA PRO A 251 -6.72 -31.62 4.64
C PRO A 251 -7.45 -31.41 5.97
N ARG A 252 -8.61 -30.77 5.92
CA ARG A 252 -9.64 -31.00 6.93
C ARG A 252 -10.35 -32.29 6.59
#